data_AF-A0A6G4X3L5-F1
#
_entry.id   AF-A0A6G4X3L5-F1
#
_cell.length_a   1.000
_cell.length_b   1.000
_cell.length_c   1.000
_cell.angle_alpha   90.00
_cell.angle_beta   90.00
_cell.angle_gamma   90.00
#
_symmetry.space_group_name_H-M   'P 1'
#
loop_
_entity.id
_entity.type
_entity.pdbx_description
1 polymer ?
#
loop_
_entity_poly.entity_id
_entity_poly.type
_entity_poly.pdbx_seq_one_letter_code
_entity_poly.pdbx_strand_id
1 'polypeptide(L)' 'WAPGRDVAHTEYGRGWVQGSGVGKVTVRFEEQHTPPGRVRTFPVDDPELSPAEPLMLRGQPG' A
#
# COMPACT_ATOMS: atom_id res chain seq x y z
N TRP A 1 8.15 -4.48 -6.67
CA TRP A 1 7.55 -3.36 -5.93
C TRP A 1 8.51 -2.91 -4.84
N ALA A 2 8.79 -1.62 -4.69
CA ALA A 2 9.76 -1.16 -3.68
C ALA A 2 9.09 -1.00 -2.30
N PRO A 3 9.73 -1.38 -1.18
CA PRO A 3 9.25 -1.05 0.16
C PRO A 3 9.00 0.46 0.31
N GLY A 4 7.93 0.82 1.01
CA GLY A 4 7.49 2.21 1.20
C GLY A 4 6.74 2.81 0.00
N ARG A 5 6.66 2.12 -1.15
CA ARG A 5 5.91 2.62 -2.31
C ARG A 5 4.41 2.61 -2.03
N ASP A 6 3.76 3.73 -2.30
CA ASP A 6 2.30 3.86 -2.27
C ASP A 6 1.64 3.04 -3.39
N VAL A 7 0.54 2.37 -3.03
CA VAL A 7 -0.27 1.55 -3.93
C VAL A 7 -1.75 1.75 -3.64
N ALA A 8 -2.59 1.43 -4.62
CA ALA A 8 -4.03 1.34 -4.46
C ALA A 8 -4.50 -0.03 -4.96
N HIS A 9 -5.32 -0.70 -4.16
CA HIS A 9 -6.03 -1.91 -4.52
C HIS A 9 -7.53 -1.63 -4.63
N THR A 10 -8.20 -2.12 -5.67
CA THR A 10 -9.64 -1.85 -5.89
C THR A 10 -10.50 -2.24 -4.69
N GLU A 11 -10.29 -3.42 -4.10
CA GLU A 11 -11.01 -3.88 -2.90
C GLU A 11 -10.56 -3.21 -1.58
N TYR A 12 -9.25 -3.04 -1.36
CA TYR A 12 -8.70 -2.67 -0.05
C TYR A 12 -8.33 -1.21 0.10
N GLY A 13 -8.44 -0.41 -0.98
CA GLY A 13 -8.09 1.00 -0.97
C GLY A 13 -6.59 1.24 -1.01
N ARG A 14 -6.14 2.37 -0.44
CA ARG A 14 -4.74 2.79 -0.46
C ARG A 14 -3.93 2.10 0.63
N GLY A 15 -2.66 1.82 0.31
CA GLY A 15 -1.70 1.25 1.25
C GLY A 15 -0.27 1.48 0.79
N TRP A 16 0.67 0.90 1.52
CA TRP A 16 2.09 0.94 1.16
C TRP A 16 2.71 -0.44 1.16
N VAL A 17 3.68 -0.64 0.27
CA VAL A 17 4.42 -1.90 0.16
C VAL A 17 5.31 -2.06 1.38
N GLN A 18 5.15 -3.16 2.11
CA GLN A 18 6.06 -3.55 3.19
C GLN A 18 7.27 -4.32 2.64
N GLY A 19 7.07 -5.12 1.59
CA GLY A 19 8.13 -5.89 0.94
C GLY A 19 7.66 -6.58 -0.34
N SER A 20 8.60 -7.05 -1.16
CA SER A 20 8.29 -7.87 -2.34
C SER A 20 9.38 -8.91 -2.63
N GLY A 21 8.99 -10.03 -3.23
CA GLY A 21 9.88 -11.14 -3.56
C GLY A 21 9.12 -12.34 -4.15
N VAL A 22 9.80 -13.17 -4.95
CA VAL A 22 9.25 -14.40 -5.56
C VAL A 22 7.88 -14.17 -6.23
N GLY A 23 7.78 -13.15 -7.06
CA GLY A 23 6.53 -12.83 -7.79
C GLY A 23 5.38 -12.36 -6.89
N LYS A 24 5.64 -12.01 -5.62
CA LYS A 24 4.65 -11.49 -4.68
C LYS A 24 5.03 -10.13 -4.10
N VAL A 25 4.03 -9.40 -3.64
CA VAL A 25 4.15 -8.13 -2.93
C VAL A 25 3.26 -8.12 -1.71
N THR A 26 3.79 -7.67 -0.58
CA THR A 26 3.05 -7.51 0.67
C THR A 26 2.76 -6.04 0.90
N VAL A 27 1.49 -5.71 1.09
CA VAL A 27 0.97 -4.35 1.24
C VAL A 27 0.26 -4.23 2.59
N ARG A 28 0.50 -3.13 3.29
CA ARG A 28 -0.22 -2.76 4.50
C ARG A 28 -1.26 -1.69 4.15
N PHE A 29 -2.51 -1.97 4.47
CA PHE A 29 -3.64 -1.05 4.31
C PHE A 29 -4.06 -0.60 5.72
N GLU A 30 -3.71 0.62 6.10
CA GLU A 30 -4.16 1.23 7.36
C GLU A 30 -4.87 2.55 7.08
N GLU A 31 -5.92 2.82 7.84
CA GLU A 31 -6.48 4.15 7.99
C GLU A 31 -6.01 4.75 9.32
N GLN A 32 -5.87 6.08 9.38
CA GLN A 32 -5.29 6.81 10.53
C GLN A 32 -5.96 6.52 11.89
N HIS A 33 -7.17 5.96 11.91
CA HIS A 33 -7.95 5.67 13.13
C HIS A 33 -8.31 4.20 13.30
N THR A 34 -7.73 3.31 12.48
CA THR A 34 -7.97 1.86 12.60
C THR A 34 -6.88 1.18 13.42
N PRO A 35 -7.19 0.08 14.14
CA PRO A 35 -6.18 -0.80 14.72
C PRO A 35 -5.13 -1.21 13.68
N PRO A 36 -3.94 -1.71 14.09
CA PRO A 36 -2.86 -2.13 13.18
C PRO A 36 -3.42 -2.88 11.97
N GLY A 37 -3.29 -2.25 10.82
CA GLY A 37 -4.13 -2.47 9.66
C GLY A 37 -3.84 -3.76 8.93
N ARG A 38 -4.73 -4.04 7.98
CA ARG A 38 -4.78 -5.31 7.27
C ARG A 38 -3.56 -5.41 6.35
N VAL A 39 -2.67 -6.36 6.64
CA VAL A 39 -1.57 -6.73 5.74
C VAL A 39 -2.05 -7.82 4.79
N ARG A 40 -1.82 -7.64 3.48
CA ARG A 40 -2.13 -8.65 2.46
C ARG A 40 -0.98 -8.85 1.50
N THR A 41 -0.91 -10.04 0.92
CA THR A 41 0.07 -10.40 -0.10
C THR A 41 -0.64 -10.71 -1.42
N PHE A 42 -0.17 -10.09 -2.50
CA PHE A 42 -0.70 -10.23 -3.86
C PHE A 42 0.38 -10.74 -4.82
N PRO A 43 0.00 -11.33 -5.96
CA PRO A 43 0.88 -11.43 -7.12
C PRO A 43 1.40 -10.04 -7.54
N VAL A 44 2.61 -9.97 -8.10
CA VAL A 44 3.15 -8.68 -8.57
C VAL A 44 2.42 -8.10 -9.79
N ASP A 45 1.72 -8.98 -10.52
CA ASP A 45 0.93 -8.75 -11.72
C ASP A 45 -0.58 -8.76 -11.45
N ASP A 46 -0.97 -8.67 -10.17
CA ASP A 46 -2.36 -8.53 -9.78
C ASP A 46 -3.00 -7.31 -10.47
N PRO A 47 -4.07 -7.49 -11.28
CA PRO A 47 -4.66 -6.41 -12.07
C PRO A 47 -5.42 -5.39 -11.21
N GLU A 48 -5.74 -5.73 -9.97
CA GLU A 48 -6.41 -4.84 -9.03
C GLU A 48 -5.40 -3.99 -8.24
N LEU A 49 -4.11 -4.31 -8.30
CA LEU A 49 -3.04 -3.60 -7.62
C LEU A 49 -2.31 -2.63 -8.56
N SER A 50 -2.39 -1.34 -8.26
CA SER A 50 -1.78 -0.28 -9.06
C SER A 50 -0.85 0.62 -8.23
N PRO A 51 0.21 1.21 -8.83
CA PRO A 51 0.98 2.25 -8.17
C PRO A 51 0.07 3.45 -7.87
N ALA A 52 0.10 3.92 -6.63
CA ALA A 52 -0.56 5.16 -6.28
C ALA A 52 0.46 6.30 -6.30
N GLU A 53 0.03 7.48 -6.72
CA GLU A 53 0.83 8.68 -6.49
C GLU A 53 1.02 8.86 -4.98
N PRO A 54 2.25 9.20 -4.53
CA PRO A 54 2.51 9.43 -3.13
C PRO A 54 1.54 10.50 -2.64
N LEU A 55 0.90 10.24 -1.50
CA LEU A 55 0.14 11.29 -0.86
C LEU A 55 1.14 12.39 -0.55
N MET A 56 1.00 13.54 -1.23
CA MET A 56 1.72 14.76 -0.88
C MET A 56 1.56 14.89 0.63
N LEU A 57 2.67 14.81 1.37
CA LEU A 57 2.64 14.98 2.81
C LEU A 57 1.99 16.35 3.03
N ARG A 58 0.71 16.38 3.41
CA ARG A 58 0.08 17.61 3.84
C ARG A 58 0.90 18.04 5.04
N GLY A 59 1.77 19.02 4.83
CA GLY A 59 2.46 19.71 5.91
C GLY A 59 1.39 20.08 6.91
N GLN A 60 1.41 19.44 8.06
CA GLN A 60 0.71 19.95 9.22
C GLN A 60 1.43 21.26 9.56
N PRO A 61 0.79 22.44 9.47
CA PRO A 61 1.37 23.59 10.15
C PRO A 61 1.46 23.24 11.64
N GLY A 62 2.58 23.61 12.25
CA GLY A 62 2.90 23.30 13.65
C GLY A 62 1.99 23.95 14.67
#